data_AF-A0A2I8A132-F1
#
_entry.id   AF-A0A2I8A132-F1
#
_cell.length_a   1.000
_cell.length_b   1.000
_cell.length_c   1.000
_cell.angle_alpha   90.00
_cell.angle_beta   90.00
_cell.angle_gamma   90.00
#
_symmetry.space_group_name_H-M   'P 1'
#
loop_
_entity.id
_entity.type
_entity.pdbx_description
1 polymer ?
#
loop_
_entity_poly.entity_id
_entity_poly.type
_entity_poly.pdbx_seq_one_letter_code
_entity_poly.pdbx_strand_id
1 'polypeptide(L)'
;MAISKTRLYKKPVMAGLGVVLGALAVAFPQAVHSQTQSIPVIRILRVTASGGTTFKLQENWYIQSGQIQDNSKKCGVRTGDKFFVATINDNRNSQTEFKDGNRVEKLRDYYTVTFDKTLACNQQGQTWYIFKSHVQQLQAVPVR
;
A
#
# COMPACT_ATOMS: atom_id res chain seq x y z
N MET A 1 4.97 -59.25 29.27
CA MET A 1 5.89 -58.90 28.17
C MET A 1 5.87 -57.38 28.02
N ALA A 2 7.06 -56.76 28.14
CA ALA A 2 7.39 -55.34 28.03
C ALA A 2 6.61 -54.31 28.90
N ILE A 3 7.13 -54.06 30.11
CA ILE A 3 6.88 -52.87 30.92
C ILE A 3 8.05 -51.91 30.66
N SER A 4 7.77 -50.66 30.28
CA SER A 4 8.77 -49.58 30.32
C SER A 4 8.23 -48.45 31.19
N LYS A 5 8.83 -48.29 32.38
CA LYS A 5 8.52 -47.27 33.38
C LYS A 5 9.74 -46.34 33.55
N THR A 6 9.48 -45.04 33.42
CA THR A 6 10.02 -43.86 34.13
C THR A 6 11.34 -43.95 34.92
N ARG A 7 12.20 -42.91 34.74
CA ARG A 7 12.91 -42.05 35.73
C ARG A 7 14.31 -41.67 35.21
N LEU A 8 14.62 -40.38 35.02
CA LEU A 8 15.18 -39.39 35.97
C LEU A 8 16.67 -39.63 36.37
N TYR A 9 17.50 -38.64 35.99
CA TYR A 9 18.48 -37.93 36.84
C TYR A 9 19.92 -38.48 37.00
N LYS A 10 20.94 -37.73 36.50
CA LYS A 10 22.01 -36.99 37.24
C LYS A 10 23.30 -36.76 36.40
N LYS A 11 23.76 -35.49 36.39
CA LYS A 11 25.12 -34.97 36.06
C LYS A 11 26.17 -35.55 37.05
N PRO A 12 27.52 -35.59 36.82
CA PRO A 12 28.37 -34.40 36.52
C PRO A 12 29.70 -34.65 35.74
N VAL A 13 30.29 -33.61 35.13
CA VAL A 13 31.77 -33.50 34.98
C VAL A 13 32.15 -32.02 35.13
N MET A 14 33.12 -31.80 36.01
CA MET A 14 33.71 -30.51 36.39
C MET A 14 34.97 -30.21 35.55
N ALA A 15 35.34 -28.93 35.59
CA ALA A 15 36.69 -28.35 35.50
C ALA A 15 37.25 -28.00 34.11
N GLY A 16 37.61 -26.71 33.99
CA GLY A 16 38.39 -26.14 32.90
C GLY A 16 38.36 -24.62 32.92
N LEU A 17 39.04 -23.99 33.90
CA LEU A 17 39.33 -22.56 33.91
C LEU A 17 40.35 -22.23 32.79
N GLY A 18 40.09 -21.19 32.01
CA GLY A 18 41.04 -20.64 31.03
C GLY A 18 40.68 -19.20 30.69
N VAL A 19 41.49 -18.27 31.20
CA VAL A 19 41.38 -16.81 31.07
C VAL A 19 41.90 -16.36 29.69
N VAL A 20 41.37 -15.25 29.16
CA VAL A 20 42.08 -14.09 28.56
C VAL A 20 41.32 -13.46 27.37
N LEU A 21 40.80 -12.25 27.64
CA LEU A 21 40.75 -11.01 26.85
C LEU A 21 40.40 -11.02 25.34
N GLY A 22 39.38 -10.22 25.00
CA GLY A 22 39.13 -9.75 23.64
C GLY A 22 37.80 -9.00 23.49
N ALA A 23 37.60 -7.91 24.24
CA ALA A 23 36.46 -7.03 24.01
C ALA A 23 36.71 -6.20 22.73
N LEU A 24 36.26 -6.71 21.59
CA LEU A 24 35.98 -5.88 20.41
C LEU A 24 34.47 -5.69 20.35
N ALA A 25 33.98 -4.75 21.14
CA ALA A 25 32.68 -4.14 20.87
C ALA A 25 32.86 -3.32 19.59
N VAL A 26 32.53 -3.92 18.45
CA VAL A 26 32.36 -3.16 17.21
C VAL A 26 31.16 -2.26 17.48
N ALA A 27 31.42 -1.01 17.81
CA ALA A 27 30.41 0.03 17.83
C ALA A 27 29.87 0.11 16.40
N PHE A 28 28.77 -0.59 16.12
CA PHE A 28 27.96 -0.28 14.95
C PHE A 28 27.58 1.19 15.14
N PRO A 29 27.97 2.11 14.22
CA PRO A 29 27.36 3.41 14.24
C PRO A 29 25.88 3.13 14.07
N GLN A 30 25.08 3.49 15.07
CA GLN A 30 23.66 3.63 14.86
C GLN A 30 23.56 4.59 13.69
N ALA A 31 23.18 4.06 12.53
CA ALA A 31 22.79 4.88 11.41
C ALA A 31 21.65 5.73 11.97
N VAL A 32 21.98 6.95 12.38
CA VAL A 32 21.02 8.00 12.66
C VAL A 32 20.36 8.21 11.32
N HIS A 33 19.29 7.46 11.10
CA HIS A 33 18.39 7.71 10.00
C HIS A 33 17.97 9.14 10.23
N SER A 34 18.46 10.04 9.38
CA SER A 34 17.87 11.36 9.24
C SER A 34 16.44 11.11 8.78
N GLN A 35 15.54 10.95 9.74
CA GLN A 35 14.13 11.17 9.49
C GLN A 35 14.02 12.67 9.23
N THR A 36 14.29 13.05 7.99
CA THR A 36 13.62 14.19 7.41
C THR A 36 12.15 13.88 7.63
N GLN A 37 11.54 14.50 8.65
CA GLN A 37 10.10 14.58 8.75
C GLN A 37 9.66 15.38 7.53
N SER A 38 9.60 14.71 6.38
CA SER A 38 8.90 15.22 5.22
C SER A 38 7.48 15.35 5.73
N ILE A 39 7.07 16.58 6.01
CA ILE A 39 5.69 16.88 6.34
C ILE A 39 4.87 16.16 5.26
N PRO A 40 4.00 15.20 5.63
CA PRO A 40 3.30 14.42 4.63
C PRO A 40 2.54 15.41 3.77
N VAL A 41 2.86 15.44 2.47
CA VAL A 41 2.10 16.24 1.53
C VAL A 41 0.73 15.60 1.50
N ILE A 42 -0.22 16.17 2.24
CA ILE A 42 -1.58 15.68 2.28
C ILE A 42 -2.15 15.91 0.89
N ARG A 43 -2.38 14.82 0.16
CA ARG A 43 -3.00 14.85 -1.17
C ARG A 43 -4.45 14.43 -1.00
N ILE A 44 -5.34 15.33 -1.37
CA ILE A 44 -6.78 15.06 -1.37
C ILE A 44 -7.22 14.90 -2.82
N LEU A 45 -7.89 13.81 -3.14
CA LEU A 45 -8.61 13.69 -4.41
C LEU A 45 -10.07 14.05 -4.19
N ARG A 46 -10.59 15.01 -4.94
CA ARG A 46 -12.00 15.38 -4.98
C ARG A 46 -12.63 14.87 -6.27
N VAL A 47 -13.76 14.18 -6.19
CA VAL A 47 -14.52 13.76 -7.37
C VAL A 47 -15.24 14.95 -7.99
N THR A 48 -15.03 15.17 -9.29
CA THR A 48 -15.60 16.28 -10.07
C THR A 48 -16.56 15.82 -11.17
N ALA A 49 -16.51 14.55 -11.57
CA ALA A 49 -17.42 14.00 -12.59
C ALA A 49 -18.89 14.13 -12.18
N SER A 50 -19.74 14.61 -13.10
CA SER A 50 -21.19 14.72 -12.89
C SER A 50 -21.84 13.35 -12.77
N GLY A 51 -22.57 13.10 -11.68
CA GLY A 51 -23.16 11.79 -11.40
C GLY A 51 -22.22 10.82 -10.67
N GLY A 52 -20.99 11.23 -10.38
CA GLY A 52 -19.99 10.44 -9.68
C GLY A 52 -19.02 9.74 -10.61
N THR A 53 -18.22 8.84 -10.04
CA THR A 53 -17.28 7.99 -10.78
C THR A 53 -17.11 6.66 -10.06
N THR A 54 -16.35 5.75 -10.66
CA THR A 54 -16.07 4.44 -10.09
C THR A 54 -14.56 4.24 -10.00
N PHE A 55 -14.04 4.11 -8.78
CA PHE A 55 -12.67 3.66 -8.54
C PHE A 55 -12.59 2.14 -8.68
N LYS A 56 -11.44 1.62 -9.11
CA LYS A 56 -11.32 0.20 -9.42
C LYS A 56 -10.00 -0.40 -9.00
N LEU A 57 -10.01 -1.70 -8.75
CA LEU A 57 -8.82 -2.52 -8.74
C LEU A 57 -8.37 -2.77 -10.18
N GLN A 58 -7.12 -3.21 -10.36
CA GLN A 58 -6.35 -3.30 -11.61
C GLN A 58 -7.05 -3.90 -12.86
N GLU A 59 -8.22 -4.51 -12.72
CA GLU A 59 -9.01 -5.06 -13.81
C GLU A 59 -9.86 -3.96 -14.47
N ASN A 60 -9.70 -3.78 -15.79
CA ASN A 60 -10.56 -3.01 -16.69
C ASN A 60 -10.79 -1.53 -16.28
N TRP A 61 -10.11 -0.59 -16.95
CA TRP A 61 -10.14 0.84 -16.59
C TRP A 61 -11.47 1.54 -16.90
N TYR A 62 -11.60 2.84 -16.58
CA TYR A 62 -12.89 3.58 -16.39
C TYR A 62 -13.98 3.24 -17.42
N ILE A 63 -13.69 3.28 -18.72
CA ILE A 63 -14.69 2.99 -19.76
C ILE A 63 -15.18 1.55 -19.67
N GLN A 64 -14.32 0.64 -19.22
CA GLN A 64 -14.58 -0.78 -19.07
C GLN A 64 -15.12 -1.16 -17.67
N SER A 65 -15.46 -0.20 -16.77
CA SER A 65 -16.02 -0.56 -15.43
C SER A 65 -17.29 -1.35 -15.54
N GLY A 66 -18.10 -1.03 -16.55
CA GLY A 66 -19.39 -1.67 -16.74
C GLY A 66 -19.26 -3.18 -16.93
N GLN A 67 -18.06 -3.67 -17.28
CA GLN A 67 -17.76 -5.09 -17.47
C GLN A 67 -17.25 -5.77 -16.19
N ILE A 68 -16.88 -5.01 -15.16
CA ILE A 68 -16.50 -5.57 -13.86
C ILE A 68 -17.78 -6.01 -13.15
N GLN A 69 -18.06 -7.31 -13.23
CA GLN A 69 -19.20 -7.93 -12.56
C GLN A 69 -18.99 -7.99 -11.05
N ASP A 70 -17.75 -8.18 -10.61
CA ASP A 70 -17.40 -8.28 -9.20
C ASP A 70 -17.45 -6.90 -8.52
N ASN A 71 -18.48 -6.68 -7.71
CA ASN A 71 -18.64 -5.45 -6.93
C ASN A 71 -17.51 -5.23 -5.92
N SER A 72 -16.77 -6.27 -5.54
CA SER A 72 -15.58 -6.10 -4.71
C SER A 72 -14.45 -5.42 -5.47
N LYS A 73 -14.41 -5.44 -6.80
CA LYS A 73 -13.29 -4.83 -7.56
C LYS A 73 -13.54 -3.39 -7.96
N LYS A 74 -14.67 -2.81 -7.53
CA LYS A 74 -15.08 -1.46 -7.89
C LYS A 74 -15.70 -0.74 -6.71
N CYS A 75 -15.57 0.57 -6.71
CA CYS A 75 -16.07 1.44 -5.66
C CYS A 75 -16.75 2.64 -6.30
N GLY A 76 -18.07 2.67 -6.27
CA GLY A 76 -18.84 3.84 -6.71
C GLY A 76 -18.66 4.98 -5.72
N VAL A 77 -18.31 6.16 -6.21
CA VAL A 77 -18.10 7.37 -5.42
C VAL A 77 -18.88 8.53 -6.03
N ARG A 78 -19.37 9.44 -5.19
CA ARG A 78 -20.26 10.52 -5.61
C ARG A 78 -19.49 11.77 -5.95
N THR A 79 -20.08 12.62 -6.79
CA THR A 79 -19.55 13.96 -7.07
C THR A 79 -19.38 14.73 -5.77
N GLY A 80 -18.21 15.35 -5.58
CA GLY A 80 -17.89 16.12 -4.39
C GLY A 80 -17.19 15.34 -3.28
N ASP A 81 -17.21 14.00 -3.31
CA ASP A 81 -16.51 13.17 -2.34
C ASP A 81 -15.01 13.49 -2.33
N LYS A 82 -14.41 13.47 -1.15
CA LYS A 82 -13.00 13.79 -0.92
C LYS A 82 -12.30 12.63 -0.23
N PHE A 83 -11.11 12.28 -0.73
CA PHE A 83 -10.35 11.14 -0.24
C PHE A 83 -8.91 11.54 0.07
N PHE A 84 -8.43 11.13 1.25
CA PHE A 84 -7.04 11.30 1.65
C PHE A 84 -6.19 10.18 1.04
N VAL A 85 -5.20 10.59 0.26
CA VAL A 85 -4.37 9.71 -0.55
C VAL A 85 -3.01 9.53 0.10
N ALA A 86 -2.68 8.28 0.42
CA ALA A 86 -1.38 7.88 0.96
C ALA A 86 -0.30 7.94 -0.12
N THR A 87 -0.57 7.37 -1.30
CA THR A 87 0.33 7.40 -2.46
C THR A 87 -0.43 7.70 -3.74
N ILE A 88 0.19 8.44 -4.65
CA ILE A 88 -0.35 8.73 -5.98
C ILE A 88 0.75 8.64 -7.03
N ASN A 89 0.49 7.89 -8.09
CA ASN A 89 1.31 7.86 -9.29
C ASN A 89 0.50 8.39 -10.47
N ASP A 90 1.07 9.38 -11.17
CA ASP A 90 0.48 10.01 -12.35
C ASP A 90 0.59 9.12 -13.60
N ASN A 91 1.42 8.08 -13.60
CA ASN A 91 1.60 7.18 -14.75
C ASN A 91 1.92 7.91 -16.08
N ARG A 92 2.39 9.16 -16.03
CA ARG A 92 2.49 10.06 -17.19
C ARG A 92 3.32 9.48 -18.33
N ASN A 93 4.34 8.70 -17.98
CA ASN A 93 5.28 8.08 -18.93
C ASN A 93 4.96 6.61 -19.22
N SER A 94 3.85 6.08 -18.70
CA SER A 94 3.47 4.69 -18.96
C SER A 94 3.00 4.50 -20.40
N GLN A 95 3.49 3.43 -21.04
CA GLN A 95 3.03 2.95 -22.34
C GLN A 95 2.03 1.79 -22.21
N THR A 96 1.65 1.42 -20.97
CA THR A 96 0.67 0.36 -20.75
C THR A 96 -0.68 0.79 -21.30
N GLU A 97 -1.23 -0.05 -22.16
CA GLU A 97 -2.57 0.09 -22.71
C GLU A 97 -3.36 -1.16 -22.42
N PHE A 98 -4.66 -1.00 -22.21
CA PHE A 98 -5.59 -2.11 -22.10
C PHE A 98 -6.57 -2.07 -23.27
N LYS A 99 -6.76 -3.21 -23.93
CA LYS A 99 -7.57 -3.32 -25.15
C LYS A 99 -8.70 -4.31 -24.95
N ASP A 100 -9.91 -3.88 -25.27
CA ASP A 100 -11.09 -4.74 -25.34
C ASP A 100 -11.85 -4.43 -26.64
N GLY A 101 -11.78 -5.35 -27.60
CA GLY A 101 -12.24 -5.12 -28.97
C GLY A 101 -11.63 -3.85 -29.58
N ASN A 102 -12.49 -2.90 -29.94
CA ASN A 102 -12.08 -1.61 -30.53
C ASN A 102 -11.79 -0.51 -29.49
N ARG A 103 -11.90 -0.82 -28.19
CA ARG A 103 -11.67 0.16 -27.11
C ARG A 103 -10.25 0.02 -26.61
N VAL A 104 -9.51 1.14 -26.65
CA VAL A 104 -8.17 1.24 -26.08
C VAL A 104 -8.22 2.26 -24.96
N GLU A 105 -7.81 1.86 -23.77
CA GLU A 105 -7.56 2.77 -22.67
C GLU A 105 -6.05 2.85 -22.42
N LYS A 106 -5.54 3.96 -21.88
CA LYS A 106 -4.10 4.16 -21.61
C LYS A 106 -3.85 4.45 -20.13
N LEU A 107 -2.86 3.80 -19.51
CA LEU A 107 -2.64 3.89 -18.06
C LEU A 107 -2.31 5.33 -17.64
N ARG A 108 -1.67 6.08 -18.54
CA ARG A 108 -1.37 7.50 -18.40
C ARG A 108 -2.60 8.39 -18.24
N ASP A 109 -3.81 7.91 -18.52
CA ASP A 109 -5.05 8.66 -18.30
C ASP A 109 -5.62 8.43 -16.89
N TYR A 110 -4.93 7.61 -16.08
CA TYR A 110 -5.33 7.21 -14.74
C TYR A 110 -4.28 7.57 -13.69
N TYR A 111 -4.75 7.93 -12.51
CA TYR A 111 -3.96 7.87 -11.29
C TYR A 111 -3.97 6.45 -10.73
N THR A 112 -2.82 6.01 -10.23
CA THR A 112 -2.70 4.81 -9.41
C THR A 112 -2.51 5.27 -7.97
N VAL A 113 -3.46 4.96 -7.09
CA VAL A 113 -3.50 5.50 -5.72
C VAL A 113 -3.68 4.45 -4.64
N THR A 114 -3.15 4.72 -3.46
CA THR A 114 -3.56 4.07 -2.22
C THR A 114 -4.12 5.12 -1.27
N PHE A 115 -5.11 4.75 -0.47
CA PHE A 115 -5.78 5.68 0.45
C PHE A 115 -5.31 5.47 1.89
N ASP A 116 -5.25 6.56 2.67
CA ASP A 116 -4.92 6.50 4.11
C ASP A 116 -6.01 5.78 4.92
N LYS A 117 -7.25 5.83 4.43
CA LYS A 117 -8.43 5.22 5.04
C LYS A 117 -9.10 4.28 4.05
N THR A 118 -9.76 3.25 4.59
CA THR A 118 -10.60 2.35 3.80
C THR A 118 -11.67 3.16 3.08
N LEU A 119 -11.84 2.90 1.79
CA LEU A 119 -13.03 3.36 1.08
C LEU A 119 -14.28 2.67 1.61
N ALA A 120 -15.46 3.26 1.40
CA ALA A 120 -16.74 2.71 1.86
C ALA A 120 -17.05 1.29 1.30
N CYS A 121 -16.42 0.92 0.18
CA CYS A 121 -16.45 -0.43 -0.38
C CYS A 121 -15.61 -1.47 0.41
N ASN A 122 -15.09 -1.12 1.59
CA ASN A 122 -14.44 -2.03 2.54
C ASN A 122 -13.20 -2.77 2.00
N GLN A 123 -12.34 -2.08 1.27
CA GLN A 123 -11.05 -2.65 0.86
C GLN A 123 -9.89 -1.75 1.27
N GLN A 124 -9.07 -2.27 2.18
CA GLN A 124 -7.86 -1.63 2.68
C GLN A 124 -6.62 -2.09 1.91
N GLY A 125 -5.61 -1.23 1.85
CA GLY A 125 -4.28 -1.59 1.38
C GLY A 125 -4.20 -1.96 -0.11
N GLN A 126 -5.23 -1.62 -0.88
CA GLN A 126 -5.27 -1.90 -2.31
C GLN A 126 -4.96 -0.66 -3.14
N THR A 127 -4.43 -0.94 -4.33
CA THR A 127 -4.10 0.06 -5.32
C THR A 127 -5.30 0.28 -6.24
N TRP A 128 -5.77 1.52 -6.27
CA TRP A 128 -6.93 1.95 -7.02
C TRP A 128 -6.54 2.72 -8.28
N TYR A 129 -7.28 2.49 -9.34
CA TYR A 129 -7.14 3.16 -10.63
C TYR A 129 -8.27 4.17 -10.79
N ILE A 130 -7.90 5.44 -10.96
CA ILE A 130 -8.84 6.57 -10.97
C ILE A 130 -8.64 7.38 -12.23
N PHE A 131 -9.70 7.58 -13.00
CA PHE A 131 -9.63 8.36 -14.22
C PHE A 131 -9.38 9.83 -13.91
N LYS A 132 -8.31 10.41 -14.45
CA LYS A 132 -7.82 11.72 -14.03
C LYS A 132 -8.82 12.84 -14.27
N SER A 133 -9.54 12.81 -15.39
CA SER A 133 -10.52 13.84 -15.74
C SER A 133 -11.73 13.88 -14.79
N HIS A 134 -11.92 12.85 -13.96
CA HIS A 134 -13.04 12.73 -13.03
C HIS A 134 -12.72 13.19 -11.62
N VAL A 135 -11.47 13.56 -11.38
CA VAL A 135 -11.00 13.99 -10.07
C VAL A 135 -10.11 15.21 -10.17
N GLN A 136 -10.10 16.00 -9.09
CA GLN A 136 -9.17 17.10 -8.91
C GLN A 136 -8.26 16.77 -7.73
N GLN A 137 -6.95 16.87 -7.93
CA GLN A 137 -5.99 16.82 -6.84
C GLN A 137 -5.98 18.19 -6.14
N LEU A 138 -6.32 18.18 -4.85
CA LEU A 138 -6.21 19.30 -3.95
C LEU A 138 -4.97 19.09 -3.08
N GLN A 139 -4.07 20.06 -3.08
CA GLN A 139 -2.90 20.06 -2.22
C GLN A 139 -3.31 20.69 -0.88
N ALA A 140 -3.22 19.93 0.20
CA ALA A 140 -3.37 20.52 1.53
C ALA A 140 -2.01 21.08 1.95
N VAL A 141 -1.95 22.40 2.10
CA VAL A 141 -0.81 23.08 2.72
C VAL A 141 -1.02 23.00 4.23
N PRO A 142 -0.08 22.41 4.99
CA PRO A 142 -0.16 22.44 6.44
C PRO A 142 -0.01 23.90 6.89
N VAL A 143 -1.04 24.43 7.54
CA VAL A 143 -0.98 25.73 8.22
C VAL A 143 -0.17 25.54 9.50
N ARG A 144 0.89 26.34 9.68
CA ARG A 144 1.74 26.34 10.88
C ARG A 144 1.11 27.15 12.01
#